data_AF-A0A316HWI1-F1
#
_entry.id   AF-A0A316HWI1-F1
#
_cell.length_a   1.000
_cell.length_b   1.000
_cell.length_c   1.000
_cell.angle_alpha   90.00
_cell.angle_beta   90.00
_cell.angle_gamma   90.00
#
_symmetry.space_group_name_H-M   'P 1'
#
loop_
_entity.id
_entity.type
_entity.pdbx_description
1 polymer ?
#
loop_
_entity_poly.entity_id
_entity_poly.type
_entity_poly.pdbx_seq_one_letter_code
_entity_poly.pdbx_strand_id
1 'polypeptide(L)'
;MSALVRKVRSFPSVSIPSCSGGRSVEVSLIAQLARGEGDRLYAAAMARQRGHARFVDALDEPSARLGGMDLASGDRSSLYSFGVGAKGHPYHRHAGHRVFTAISGSGGAQLRFSSASAAQIERDPRSFLQALHYVDIPPDSLFVVRFGGGTWHQFETARPSSPHPALFALSCHTDELGGALPESVRAKVLADEATIPSLTELLPEAATILLQGLDPASVPTTALALAAPADSLRGRLCAAVRSIQGRVYGPLGGWGTEGGFRSDRNGKGKVEALAAPPPDSLLLTQLPEGFDHEDTFQLLVGAGGRVARPASAWLEGLLEGFLASRPSGVSRLMALRNALVKPLGLRTSPLGCPVSPLLGGGGGRLFAGRFPVLDMAIDAADTRAQVVLGVDDKHLRFRSCVGVDLSGNGRVAFTLGTRVQCTNRFGRLYMAAIDPVHRGYIAPAMLRLAVDHALAGAVRARA
;
A
#
# COMPACT_ATOMS: atom_id res chain seq x y z
N MET A 1 7.99 1.41 47.83
CA MET A 1 9.46 1.57 47.91
C MET A 1 9.89 2.50 46.79
N SER A 2 10.81 3.45 47.04
CA SER A 2 11.29 4.35 45.99
C SER A 2 12.09 3.56 44.95
N ALA A 3 11.72 3.64 43.67
CA ALA A 3 12.46 2.97 42.61
C ALA A 3 13.88 3.54 42.50
N LEU A 4 14.89 2.67 42.38
CA LEU A 4 16.28 3.07 42.14
C LEU A 4 16.39 3.63 40.72
N VAL A 5 16.34 4.95 40.59
CA VAL A 5 16.47 5.63 39.29
C VAL A 5 17.96 5.77 38.93
N ARG A 6 18.37 5.12 37.85
CA ARG A 6 19.72 5.26 37.29
C ARG A 6 19.68 6.02 35.96
N LYS A 7 20.43 7.13 35.87
CA LYS A 7 20.65 7.82 34.59
C LYS A 7 21.61 7.00 33.72
N VAL A 8 21.22 6.69 32.50
CA VAL A 8 22.06 6.02 31.49
C VAL A 8 22.58 7.04 30.47
N ARG A 9 23.74 6.74 29.85
CA ARG A 9 24.37 7.61 28.83
C ARG A 9 23.97 7.24 27.39
N SER A 10 23.17 6.19 27.21
CA SER A 10 22.71 5.67 25.92
C SER A 10 21.22 5.33 26.00
N PHE A 11 20.70 4.52 25.09
CA PHE A 11 19.31 4.05 25.08
C PHE A 11 18.94 3.37 26.42
N PRO A 12 17.93 3.87 27.14
CA PRO A 12 17.36 3.16 28.28
C PRO A 12 16.94 1.76 27.86
N SER A 13 17.50 0.75 28.53
CA SER A 13 17.33 -0.65 28.14
C SER A 13 17.32 -1.55 29.35
N VAL A 14 16.71 -2.72 29.17
CA VAL A 14 16.68 -3.80 30.16
C VAL A 14 16.93 -5.13 29.44
N SER A 15 17.71 -6.00 30.11
CA SER A 15 17.89 -7.39 29.72
C SER A 15 17.43 -8.25 30.89
N ILE A 16 16.34 -8.99 30.72
CA ILE A 16 15.76 -9.88 31.71
C ILE A 16 16.26 -11.30 31.40
N PRO A 17 17.12 -11.89 32.24
CA PRO A 17 17.62 -13.26 32.02
C PRO A 17 16.49 -14.28 32.06
N SER A 18 16.62 -15.35 31.27
CA SER A 18 15.69 -16.48 31.33
C SER A 18 15.98 -17.36 32.55
N CYS A 19 14.96 -17.68 33.35
CA CYS A 19 15.10 -18.64 34.45
C CYS A 19 15.11 -20.11 33.98
N SER A 20 14.81 -20.37 32.70
CA SER A 20 14.72 -21.71 32.11
C SER A 20 15.83 -22.02 31.09
N GLY A 21 16.88 -21.20 31.03
CA GLY A 21 18.04 -21.42 30.15
C GLY A 21 17.88 -20.92 28.71
N GLY A 22 16.83 -20.14 28.42
CA GLY A 22 16.60 -19.49 27.12
C GLY A 22 17.35 -18.17 26.94
N ARG A 23 17.15 -17.52 25.78
CA ARG A 23 17.66 -16.16 25.53
C ARG A 23 16.98 -15.15 26.46
N SER A 24 17.73 -14.14 26.90
CA SER A 24 17.19 -13.00 27.65
C SER A 24 16.12 -12.25 26.83
N VAL A 25 15.16 -11.66 27.54
CA VAL A 25 14.28 -10.65 26.97
C VAL A 25 15.02 -9.32 27.01
N GLU A 26 15.18 -8.69 25.85
CA GLU A 26 15.85 -7.41 25.71
C GLU A 26 14.86 -6.38 25.21
N VAL A 27 14.78 -5.25 25.90
CA VAL A 27 13.93 -4.12 25.53
C VAL A 27 14.78 -2.87 25.55
N SER A 28 14.76 -2.09 24.47
CA SER A 28 15.48 -0.82 24.37
C SER A 28 14.56 0.29 23.87
N LEU A 29 14.55 1.41 24.59
CA LEU A 29 13.80 2.61 24.25
C LEU A 29 14.66 3.52 23.35
N ILE A 30 14.17 3.80 22.14
CA ILE A 30 14.98 4.42 21.08
C ILE A 30 14.70 5.91 20.94
N ALA A 31 13.43 6.27 20.76
CA ALA A 31 13.06 7.65 20.47
C ALA A 31 11.69 7.99 21.02
N GLN A 32 11.48 9.29 21.24
CA GLN A 32 10.23 9.85 21.69
C GLN A 32 9.58 10.59 20.52
N LEU A 33 8.36 10.20 20.15
CA LEU A 33 7.59 10.89 19.11
C LEU A 33 6.96 12.19 19.63
N ALA A 34 6.40 12.97 18.71
CA ALA A 34 5.55 14.09 19.07
C ALA A 34 4.32 13.60 19.85
N ARG A 35 3.71 14.51 20.59
CA ARG A 35 2.68 14.18 21.58
C ARG A 35 1.39 13.76 20.89
N GLY A 36 0.83 12.61 21.29
CA GLY A 36 -0.37 12.04 20.70
C GLY A 36 -0.15 11.33 19.37
N GLU A 37 1.09 11.27 18.87
CA GLU A 37 1.40 10.59 17.60
C GLU A 37 1.29 9.07 17.72
N GLY A 38 1.42 8.48 18.92
CA GLY A 38 1.25 7.05 19.11
C GLY A 38 -0.14 6.56 18.70
N ASP A 39 -1.19 7.26 19.14
CA ASP A 39 -2.58 6.93 18.78
C ASP A 39 -2.87 7.18 17.31
N ARG A 40 -2.37 8.32 16.79
CA ARG A 40 -2.57 8.72 15.40
C ARG A 40 -1.92 7.72 14.44
N LEU A 41 -0.68 7.30 14.74
CA LEU A 41 0.03 6.30 13.97
C LEU A 41 -0.66 4.95 14.04
N TYR A 42 -1.05 4.51 15.24
CA TYR A 42 -1.81 3.28 15.43
C TYR A 42 -3.07 3.27 14.54
N ALA A 43 -3.89 4.31 14.61
CA ALA A 43 -5.12 4.40 13.82
C ALA A 43 -4.84 4.35 12.30
N ALA A 44 -3.87 5.12 11.83
CA ALA A 44 -3.50 5.17 10.41
C ALA A 44 -2.89 3.86 9.89
N ALA A 45 -2.08 3.19 10.72
CA ALA A 45 -1.44 1.93 10.35
C ALA A 45 -2.43 0.78 10.37
N MET A 46 -3.31 0.72 11.37
CA MET A 46 -4.40 -0.26 11.45
C MET A 46 -5.38 -0.15 10.27
N ALA A 47 -5.73 1.06 9.83
CA ALA A 47 -6.57 1.26 8.66
C ALA A 47 -5.96 0.61 7.40
N ARG A 48 -4.64 0.76 7.18
CA ARG A 48 -3.93 0.13 6.07
C ARG A 48 -3.77 -1.38 6.26
N GLN A 49 -3.49 -1.82 7.48
CA GLN A 49 -3.33 -3.24 7.82
C GLN A 49 -4.60 -4.03 7.48
N ARG A 50 -5.79 -3.50 7.82
CA ARG A 50 -7.09 -4.13 7.51
C ARG A 50 -7.34 -4.30 6.01
N GLY A 51 -6.77 -3.42 5.17
CA GLY A 51 -6.85 -3.52 3.72
C GLY A 51 -5.80 -4.46 3.09
N HIS A 52 -4.92 -5.07 3.89
CA HIS A 52 -3.84 -5.91 3.39
C HIS A 52 -4.37 -7.32 3.00
N ALA A 53 -3.91 -7.87 1.87
CA ALA A 53 -4.40 -9.15 1.36
C ALA A 53 -4.17 -10.35 2.29
N ARG A 54 -3.13 -10.29 3.14
CA ARG A 54 -2.79 -11.30 4.15
C ARG A 54 -3.12 -10.83 5.58
N PHE A 55 -4.23 -10.12 5.74
CA PHE A 55 -4.73 -9.65 7.04
C PHE A 55 -5.45 -10.76 7.80
N VAL A 56 -5.22 -10.84 9.11
CA VAL A 56 -5.88 -11.78 10.02
C VAL A 56 -6.24 -11.02 11.31
N ASP A 57 -7.53 -11.01 11.65
CA ASP A 57 -8.04 -10.46 12.92
C ASP A 57 -8.33 -11.61 13.89
N ALA A 58 -7.42 -11.83 14.84
CA ALA A 58 -7.54 -12.91 15.81
C ALA A 58 -6.73 -12.60 17.09
N LEU A 59 -7.12 -13.23 18.20
CA LEU A 59 -6.41 -13.17 19.49
C LEU A 59 -6.20 -11.75 20.04
N ASP A 60 -7.10 -10.81 19.72
CA ASP A 60 -6.94 -9.39 20.05
C ASP A 60 -5.61 -8.77 19.56
N GLU A 61 -4.98 -9.42 18.57
CA GLU A 61 -3.73 -9.05 17.94
C GLU A 61 -3.90 -9.10 16.40
N PRO A 62 -4.67 -8.16 15.82
CA PRO A 62 -4.81 -8.06 14.38
C PRO A 62 -3.43 -7.89 13.71
N SER A 63 -3.18 -8.71 12.70
CA SER A 63 -1.88 -8.81 12.05
C SER A 63 -1.99 -8.89 10.53
N ALA A 64 -0.92 -8.49 9.85
CA ALA A 64 -0.79 -8.70 8.41
C ALA A 64 0.63 -9.13 8.07
N ARG A 65 0.76 -10.18 7.25
CA ARG A 65 2.07 -10.61 6.74
C ARG A 65 2.50 -9.71 5.58
N LEU A 66 3.50 -8.87 5.81
CA LEU A 66 4.06 -7.91 4.85
C LEU A 66 5.09 -8.55 3.90
N GLY A 67 5.79 -9.58 4.37
CA GLY A 67 6.74 -10.37 3.60
C GLY A 67 6.72 -11.82 4.09
N GLY A 68 6.74 -12.78 3.16
CA GLY A 68 6.84 -14.20 3.46
C GLY A 68 8.24 -14.74 3.17
N MET A 69 8.44 -16.01 3.51
CA MET A 69 9.69 -16.73 3.25
C MET A 69 10.01 -16.81 1.75
N ASP A 70 11.29 -16.89 1.42
CA ASP A 70 11.79 -17.30 0.12
C ASP A 70 12.65 -18.56 0.28
N LEU A 71 11.97 -19.69 0.40
CA LEU A 71 12.62 -20.98 0.60
C LEU A 71 13.53 -21.38 -0.57
N ALA A 72 13.29 -20.86 -1.77
CA ALA A 72 14.13 -21.14 -2.94
C ALA A 72 15.51 -20.48 -2.82
N SER A 73 15.61 -19.31 -2.18
CA SER A 73 16.88 -18.66 -1.86
C SER A 73 17.43 -19.03 -0.48
N GLY A 74 16.71 -19.85 0.28
CA GLY A 74 17.08 -20.26 1.65
C GLY A 74 16.68 -19.24 2.72
N ASP A 75 15.89 -18.22 2.39
CA ASP A 75 15.35 -17.26 3.35
C ASP A 75 14.10 -17.81 4.03
N ARG A 76 14.20 -18.04 5.34
CA ARG A 76 13.12 -18.54 6.19
C ARG A 76 12.48 -17.43 7.03
N SER A 77 12.84 -16.19 6.76
CA SER A 77 12.31 -15.05 7.48
C SER A 77 10.95 -14.62 6.95
N SER A 78 10.13 -14.07 7.84
CA SER A 78 8.86 -13.42 7.52
C SER A 78 8.76 -12.10 8.25
N LEU A 79 8.04 -11.16 7.64
CA LEU A 79 7.78 -9.84 8.20
C LEU A 79 6.28 -9.67 8.42
N TYR A 80 5.90 -9.29 9.62
CA TYR A 80 4.51 -9.01 10.00
C TYR A 80 4.38 -7.59 10.54
N SER A 81 3.21 -6.99 10.35
CA SER A 81 2.73 -5.97 11.26
C SER A 81 1.71 -6.56 12.22
N PHE A 82 1.64 -6.04 13.44
CA PHE A 82 0.57 -6.35 14.38
C PHE A 82 0.20 -5.13 15.23
N GLY A 83 -1.05 -5.05 15.66
CA GLY A 83 -1.56 -4.01 16.54
C GLY A 83 -2.11 -4.59 17.83
N VAL A 84 -1.91 -3.89 18.94
CA VAL A 84 -2.50 -4.25 20.24
C VAL A 84 -3.35 -3.09 20.73
N GLY A 85 -4.65 -3.35 20.83
CA GLY A 85 -5.64 -2.35 21.22
C GLY A 85 -5.61 -1.99 22.71
N ALA A 86 -6.61 -1.21 23.13
CA ALA A 86 -6.77 -0.77 24.52
C ALA A 86 -6.96 -1.92 25.52
N LYS A 87 -7.50 -3.06 25.06
CA LYS A 87 -7.74 -4.26 25.87
C LYS A 87 -6.49 -5.12 26.08
N GLY A 88 -5.37 -4.80 25.44
CA GLY A 88 -4.25 -5.74 25.35
C GLY A 88 -4.59 -6.98 24.51
N HIS A 89 -3.80 -8.03 24.68
CA HIS A 89 -4.04 -9.35 24.11
C HIS A 89 -3.78 -10.44 25.17
N PRO A 90 -4.24 -11.69 25.00
CA PRO A 90 -4.01 -12.75 25.99
C PRO A 90 -2.53 -13.13 26.05
N TYR A 91 -2.10 -13.64 27.22
CA TYR A 91 -0.77 -14.24 27.36
C TYR A 91 -0.61 -15.42 26.42
N HIS A 92 0.48 -15.39 25.68
CA HIS A 92 0.80 -16.46 24.75
C HIS A 92 2.29 -16.59 24.52
N ARG A 93 2.68 -17.61 23.77
CA ARG A 93 4.06 -17.84 23.34
C ARG A 93 4.12 -18.28 21.88
N HIS A 94 5.33 -18.25 21.33
CA HIS A 94 5.65 -18.83 20.05
C HIS A 94 6.87 -19.75 20.15
N ALA A 95 6.97 -20.74 19.26
CA ALA A 95 8.13 -21.65 19.22
C ALA A 95 9.42 -20.96 18.76
N GLY A 96 9.31 -20.05 17.78
CA GLY A 96 10.43 -19.30 17.22
C GLY A 96 10.76 -18.05 18.04
N HIS A 97 11.97 -17.53 17.86
CA HIS A 97 12.35 -16.25 18.46
C HIS A 97 11.64 -15.07 17.76
N ARG A 98 11.52 -13.95 18.48
CA ARG A 98 10.84 -12.75 17.99
C ARG A 98 11.75 -11.54 18.15
N VAL A 99 11.81 -10.74 17.09
CA VAL A 99 12.46 -9.44 17.07
C VAL A 99 11.47 -8.46 16.49
N PHE A 100 11.09 -7.43 17.23
CA PHE A 100 10.16 -6.44 16.71
C PHE A 100 10.51 -5.02 17.13
N THR A 101 10.09 -4.09 16.28
CA THR A 101 10.14 -2.66 16.54
C THR A 101 8.71 -2.17 16.70
N ALA A 102 8.44 -1.43 17.76
CA ALA A 102 7.10 -1.01 18.11
C ALA A 102 7.03 0.47 18.50
N ILE A 103 5.83 1.02 18.36
CA ILE A 103 5.48 2.36 18.81
C ILE A 103 4.36 2.22 19.84
N SER A 104 4.57 2.75 21.04
CA SER A 104 3.56 2.77 22.09
C SER A 104 2.49 3.81 21.79
N GLY A 105 1.25 3.52 22.19
CA GLY A 105 0.17 4.50 22.16
C GLY A 105 0.43 5.68 23.10
N SER A 106 -0.46 6.66 23.05
CA SER A 106 -0.35 7.91 23.82
C SER A 106 -0.66 7.71 25.31
N GLY A 107 -1.10 6.51 25.70
CA GLY A 107 -1.21 6.07 27.09
C GLY A 107 0.02 5.33 27.62
N GLY A 108 0.99 4.99 26.76
CA GLY A 108 2.09 4.10 27.10
C GLY A 108 1.67 2.62 27.03
N ALA A 109 2.67 1.74 27.11
CA ALA A 109 2.47 0.29 27.07
C ALA A 109 3.16 -0.38 28.26
N GLN A 110 2.62 -1.52 28.70
CA GLN A 110 3.30 -2.42 29.61
C GLN A 110 3.56 -3.73 28.89
N LEU A 111 4.85 -4.10 28.82
CA LEU A 111 5.28 -5.37 28.25
C LEU A 111 5.48 -6.35 29.38
N ARG A 112 4.83 -7.50 29.31
CA ARG A 112 4.85 -8.51 30.37
C ARG A 112 5.46 -9.78 29.83
N PHE A 113 6.42 -10.34 30.56
CA PHE A 113 7.15 -11.53 30.14
C PHE A 113 7.26 -12.52 31.29
N SER A 114 7.10 -13.81 30.98
CA SER A 114 7.50 -14.89 31.87
C SER A 114 8.38 -15.87 31.10
N SER A 115 9.54 -16.17 31.67
CA SER A 115 10.50 -17.10 31.08
C SER A 115 10.36 -18.54 31.59
N ALA A 116 9.31 -18.83 32.38
CA ALA A 116 9.00 -20.20 32.80
C ALA A 116 8.69 -21.10 31.59
N SER A 117 9.34 -22.26 31.53
CA SER A 117 9.08 -23.25 30.47
C SER A 117 7.70 -23.89 30.66
N ALA A 118 7.09 -24.39 29.58
CA ALA A 118 5.81 -25.11 29.67
C ALA A 118 5.88 -26.30 30.64
N ALA A 119 6.98 -27.05 30.64
CA ALA A 119 7.18 -28.16 31.58
C ALA A 119 7.32 -27.72 33.05
N GLN A 120 7.75 -26.48 33.33
CA GLN A 120 7.72 -25.92 34.68
C GLN A 120 6.30 -25.53 35.08
N ILE A 121 5.55 -24.89 34.19
CA ILE A 121 4.16 -24.45 34.44
C ILE A 121 3.24 -25.66 34.62
N GLU A 122 3.42 -26.72 33.84
CA GLU A 122 2.67 -27.97 33.97
C GLU A 122 2.90 -28.66 35.32
N ARG A 123 4.14 -28.63 35.83
CA ARG A 123 4.47 -29.18 37.14
C ARG A 123 4.01 -28.30 38.31
N ASP A 124 4.18 -26.99 38.17
CA ASP A 124 3.72 -26.00 39.14
C ASP A 124 3.34 -24.69 38.41
N PRO A 125 2.03 -24.38 38.29
CA PRO A 125 1.57 -23.16 37.63
C PRO A 125 2.09 -21.87 38.28
N ARG A 126 2.51 -21.89 39.55
CA ARG A 126 3.10 -20.71 40.22
C ARG A 126 4.46 -20.32 39.65
N SER A 127 5.16 -21.25 39.00
CA SER A 127 6.43 -20.95 38.31
C SER A 127 6.28 -19.84 37.27
N PHE A 128 5.10 -19.71 36.64
CA PHE A 128 4.79 -18.61 35.73
C PHE A 128 4.88 -17.25 36.43
N LEU A 129 4.25 -17.11 37.59
CA LEU A 129 4.22 -15.88 38.38
C LEU A 129 5.60 -15.53 38.94
N GLN A 130 6.35 -16.54 39.41
CA GLN A 130 7.70 -16.36 39.95
C GLN A 130 8.69 -15.85 38.90
N ALA A 131 8.48 -16.19 37.63
CA ALA A 131 9.31 -15.75 36.52
C ALA A 131 8.79 -14.46 35.83
N LEU A 132 7.70 -13.88 36.33
CA LEU A 132 7.02 -12.74 35.70
C LEU A 132 7.81 -11.44 35.90
N HIS A 133 7.97 -10.68 34.82
CA HIS A 133 8.62 -9.38 34.82
C HIS A 133 7.87 -8.41 33.91
N TYR A 134 7.72 -7.17 34.36
CA TYR A 134 7.09 -6.10 33.59
C TYR A 134 8.12 -5.07 33.13
N VAL A 135 7.87 -4.50 31.95
CA VAL A 135 8.62 -3.38 31.40
C VAL A 135 7.64 -2.29 30.98
N ASP A 136 7.71 -1.14 31.64
CA ASP A 136 6.86 0.00 31.30
C ASP A 136 7.53 0.85 30.22
N ILE A 137 6.79 1.08 29.13
CA ILE A 137 7.18 1.89 27.99
C ILE A 137 6.39 3.21 28.05
N PRO A 138 7.08 4.35 27.96
CA PRO A 138 6.43 5.65 28.05
C PRO A 138 5.53 5.88 26.82
N PRO A 139 4.51 6.75 26.93
CA PRO A 139 3.66 7.12 25.81
C PRO A 139 4.44 7.59 24.58
N ASP A 140 3.86 7.42 23.38
CA ASP A 140 4.39 7.95 22.12
C ASP A 140 5.89 7.64 21.89
N SER A 141 6.30 6.40 22.08
CA SER A 141 7.72 6.04 22.05
C SER A 141 8.01 4.92 21.08
N LEU A 142 9.12 5.05 20.35
CA LEU A 142 9.71 4.01 19.52
C LEU A 142 10.63 3.14 20.39
N PHE A 143 10.42 1.84 20.37
CA PHE A 143 11.22 0.88 21.12
C PHE A 143 11.42 -0.40 20.31
N VAL A 144 12.43 -1.18 20.70
CA VAL A 144 12.75 -2.47 20.10
C VAL A 144 12.73 -3.55 21.17
N VAL A 145 12.28 -4.73 20.79
CA VAL A 145 12.15 -5.90 21.66
C VAL A 145 12.73 -7.11 20.97
N ARG A 146 13.47 -7.92 21.74
CA ARG A 146 13.95 -9.23 21.33
C ARG A 146 13.74 -10.24 22.45
N PHE A 147 13.20 -11.41 22.13
CA PHE A 147 13.13 -12.53 23.08
C PHE A 147 13.20 -13.88 22.39
N GLY A 148 13.56 -14.89 23.17
CA GLY A 148 13.68 -16.28 22.71
C GLY A 148 12.32 -16.94 22.45
N GLY A 149 12.34 -18.01 21.65
CA GLY A 149 11.19 -18.89 21.53
C GLY A 149 10.83 -19.52 22.88
N GLY A 150 9.54 -19.74 23.10
CA GLY A 150 8.99 -20.29 24.34
C GLY A 150 8.75 -19.28 25.46
N THR A 151 9.17 -18.02 25.31
CA THR A 151 8.86 -16.95 26.28
C THR A 151 7.36 -16.60 26.22
N TRP A 152 6.70 -16.72 27.37
CA TRP A 152 5.33 -16.24 27.52
C TRP A 152 5.32 -14.72 27.60
N HIS A 153 4.43 -14.09 26.85
CA HIS A 153 4.34 -12.64 26.84
C HIS A 153 2.91 -12.13 26.65
N GLN A 154 2.70 -10.92 27.13
CA GLN A 154 1.49 -10.13 26.96
C GLN A 154 1.86 -8.66 26.85
N PHE A 155 1.21 -7.95 25.93
CA PHE A 155 1.29 -6.50 25.81
C PHE A 155 -0.06 -5.90 26.15
N GLU A 156 -0.03 -4.90 27.03
CA GLU A 156 -1.22 -4.16 27.45
C GLU A 156 -0.89 -2.67 27.54
N THR A 157 -1.92 -1.86 27.75
CA THR A 157 -1.75 -0.45 28.07
C THR A 157 -1.05 -0.28 29.43
N ALA A 158 -0.25 0.78 29.58
CA ALA A 158 0.47 1.04 30.83
C ALA A 158 -0.44 1.36 32.03
N ARG A 159 -1.72 1.68 31.79
CA ARG A 159 -2.72 1.93 32.83
C ARG A 159 -3.96 1.09 32.55
N PRO A 160 -4.49 0.38 33.55
CA PRO A 160 -5.75 -0.36 33.40
C PRO A 160 -6.85 0.53 32.83
N SER A 161 -7.64 -0.02 31.91
CA SER A 161 -8.79 0.66 31.29
C SER A 161 -8.44 1.96 30.56
N SER A 162 -7.18 2.13 30.12
CA SER A 162 -6.77 3.22 29.25
C SER A 162 -7.54 3.15 27.92
N PRO A 163 -8.10 4.25 27.39
CA PRO A 163 -8.75 4.25 26.07
C PRO A 163 -7.75 4.25 24.91
N HIS A 164 -6.45 4.36 25.21
CA HIS A 164 -5.39 4.38 24.21
C HIS A 164 -5.04 2.97 23.76
N PRO A 165 -4.63 2.75 22.51
CA PRO A 165 -4.00 1.49 22.12
C PRO A 165 -2.71 1.26 22.92
N ALA A 166 -2.33 0.00 23.11
CA ALA A 166 -1.05 -0.32 23.73
C ALA A 166 0.10 -0.01 22.78
N LEU A 167 0.09 -0.62 21.58
CA LEU A 167 1.17 -0.46 20.61
C LEU A 167 0.76 -0.84 19.17
N PHE A 168 1.55 -0.39 18.20
CA PHE A 168 1.62 -0.93 16.85
C PHE A 168 3.07 -1.36 16.56
N ALA A 169 3.28 -2.50 15.91
CA ALA A 169 4.59 -3.08 15.75
C ALA A 169 4.84 -3.71 14.38
N LEU A 170 6.12 -3.76 14.02
CA LEU A 170 6.67 -4.55 12.92
C LEU A 170 7.51 -5.69 13.51
N SER A 171 7.07 -6.92 13.30
CA SER A 171 7.71 -8.14 13.79
C SER A 171 8.47 -8.84 12.68
N CYS A 172 9.75 -9.10 12.91
CA CYS A 172 10.55 -10.00 12.10
C CYS A 172 10.55 -11.38 12.77
N HIS A 173 9.96 -12.35 12.09
CA HIS A 173 10.18 -13.76 12.36
C HIS A 173 11.42 -14.14 11.57
N THR A 174 12.55 -14.21 12.24
CA THR A 174 13.86 -14.53 11.66
C THR A 174 13.97 -15.96 11.10
N ASP A 175 13.16 -16.89 11.61
CA ASP A 175 13.07 -18.27 11.14
C ASP A 175 11.71 -18.84 11.54
N GLU A 176 10.80 -18.97 10.57
CA GLU A 176 9.45 -19.53 10.79
C GLU A 176 9.48 -21.03 11.09
N LEU A 177 10.56 -21.73 10.73
CA LEU A 177 10.78 -23.15 11.06
C LEU A 177 11.55 -23.33 12.38
N GLY A 178 11.89 -22.22 13.04
CA GLY A 178 12.66 -22.22 14.27
C GLY A 178 11.86 -22.72 15.49
N GLY A 179 12.51 -23.55 16.30
CA GLY A 179 11.93 -24.11 17.53
C GLY A 179 11.22 -25.45 17.32
N ALA A 180 10.57 -25.95 18.38
CA ALA A 180 9.81 -27.19 18.34
C ALA A 180 8.40 -26.91 17.80
N LEU A 181 8.16 -27.26 16.53
CA LEU A 181 6.86 -27.12 15.88
C LEU A 181 6.19 -28.49 15.72
N PRO A 182 4.88 -28.61 16.03
CA PRO A 182 4.11 -29.78 15.64
C PRO A 182 4.15 -29.99 14.12
N GLU A 183 4.13 -31.23 13.66
CA GLU A 183 4.27 -31.57 12.23
C GLU A 183 3.20 -30.88 11.36
N SER A 184 1.97 -30.78 11.87
CA SER A 184 0.87 -30.07 11.20
C SER A 184 1.13 -28.57 11.02
N VAL A 185 1.79 -27.93 11.98
CA VAL A 185 2.16 -26.50 11.91
C VAL A 185 3.34 -26.32 10.98
N ARG A 186 4.34 -27.21 11.07
CA ARG A 186 5.49 -27.24 10.14
C ARG A 186 5.03 -27.36 8.69
N ALA A 187 4.08 -28.24 8.40
CA ALA A 187 3.52 -28.39 7.06
C ALA A 187 2.87 -27.09 6.56
N LYS A 188 2.11 -26.38 7.40
CA LYS A 188 1.52 -25.07 7.07
C LYS A 188 2.57 -23.99 6.82
N VAL A 189 3.65 -23.97 7.61
CA VAL A 189 4.77 -23.04 7.39
C VAL A 189 5.40 -23.30 6.02
N LEU A 190 5.71 -24.56 5.70
CA LEU A 190 6.29 -24.95 4.41
C LEU A 190 5.37 -24.65 3.22
N ALA A 191 4.05 -24.67 3.43
CA ALA A 191 3.06 -24.30 2.42
C ALA A 191 2.85 -22.77 2.28
N ASP A 192 3.60 -21.94 3.02
CA ASP A 192 3.38 -20.48 3.11
C ASP A 192 1.98 -20.09 3.63
N GLU A 193 1.33 -20.97 4.41
CA GLU A 193 -0.03 -20.77 4.93
C GLU A 193 -0.06 -20.37 6.42
N ALA A 194 1.09 -20.40 7.10
CA ALA A 194 1.18 -20.03 8.50
C ALA A 194 0.87 -18.53 8.73
N THR A 195 0.18 -18.28 9.83
CA THR A 195 -0.19 -16.96 10.34
C THR A 195 0.24 -16.84 11.80
N ILE A 196 0.34 -15.62 12.36
CA ILE A 196 0.67 -15.44 13.78
C ILE A 196 -0.21 -16.30 14.69
N PRO A 197 -1.56 -16.30 14.58
CA PRO A 197 -2.41 -17.15 15.41
C PRO A 197 -2.10 -18.64 15.30
N SER A 198 -1.73 -19.13 14.11
CA SER A 198 -1.37 -20.55 13.94
C SER A 198 -0.06 -20.94 14.59
N LEU A 199 0.79 -19.96 14.90
CA LEU A 199 2.08 -20.10 15.57
C LEU A 199 2.01 -19.71 17.06
N THR A 200 0.81 -19.48 17.57
CA THR A 200 0.56 -18.97 18.92
C THR A 200 -0.02 -20.07 19.81
N GLU A 201 0.57 -20.23 20.98
CA GLU A 201 0.05 -21.09 22.05
C GLU A 201 -0.36 -20.22 23.24
N LEU A 202 -1.61 -20.36 23.69
CA LEU A 202 -2.16 -19.60 24.80
C LEU A 202 -1.71 -20.15 26.15
N LEU A 203 -1.66 -19.28 27.15
CA LEU A 203 -1.29 -19.66 28.51
C LEU A 203 -2.25 -20.71 29.09
N PRO A 204 -1.77 -21.78 29.74
CA PRO A 204 -2.63 -22.77 30.38
C PRO A 204 -3.58 -22.16 31.41
N GLU A 205 -4.80 -22.69 31.47
CA GLU A 205 -5.88 -22.17 32.33
C GLU A 205 -5.48 -22.08 33.81
N ALA A 206 -4.74 -23.07 34.32
CA ALA A 206 -4.28 -23.09 35.70
C ALA A 206 -3.40 -21.88 36.06
N ALA A 207 -2.53 -21.44 35.14
CA ALA A 207 -1.71 -20.23 35.34
C ALA A 207 -2.54 -18.95 35.15
N THR A 208 -3.49 -18.97 34.21
CA THR A 208 -4.43 -17.85 33.97
C THR A 208 -5.30 -17.55 35.20
N ILE A 209 -5.79 -18.57 35.90
CA ILE A 209 -6.56 -18.40 37.15
C ILE A 209 -5.70 -17.75 38.24
N LEU A 210 -4.46 -18.19 38.40
CA LEU A 210 -3.55 -17.62 39.40
C LEU A 210 -3.21 -16.15 39.11
N LEU A 211 -3.16 -15.75 37.83
CA LEU A 211 -2.94 -14.36 37.43
C LEU A 211 -4.06 -13.41 37.87
N GLN A 212 -5.31 -13.88 37.94
CA GLN A 212 -6.45 -13.03 38.30
C GLN A 212 -6.36 -12.48 39.74
N GLY A 213 -5.69 -13.21 40.64
CA GLY A 213 -5.48 -12.80 42.04
C GLY A 213 -4.13 -12.14 42.32
N LEU A 214 -3.29 -11.94 41.29
CA LEU A 214 -1.96 -11.36 41.45
C LEU A 214 -2.07 -9.85 41.69
N ASP A 215 -1.45 -9.34 42.76
CA ASP A 215 -1.23 -7.90 42.92
C ASP A 215 -0.17 -7.45 41.90
N PRO A 216 -0.50 -6.59 40.92
CA PRO A 216 0.47 -6.12 39.93
C PRO A 216 1.66 -5.39 40.56
N ALA A 217 1.50 -4.78 41.72
CA ALA A 217 2.57 -4.08 42.43
C ALA A 217 3.63 -5.03 43.01
N SER A 218 3.31 -6.33 43.14
CA SER A 218 4.25 -7.35 43.60
C SER A 218 5.21 -7.84 42.50
N VAL A 219 4.96 -7.50 41.24
CA VAL A 219 5.74 -7.96 40.09
C VAL A 219 6.96 -7.07 39.86
N PRO A 220 8.17 -7.63 39.71
CA PRO A 220 9.36 -6.88 39.32
C PRO A 220 9.12 -6.08 38.03
N THR A 221 9.17 -4.75 38.13
CA THR A 221 8.84 -3.84 37.04
C THR A 221 10.01 -2.92 36.74
N THR A 222 10.42 -2.84 35.47
CA THR A 222 11.43 -1.89 34.99
C THR A 222 10.77 -0.81 34.14
N ALA A 223 10.77 0.43 34.62
CA ALA A 223 10.25 1.55 33.85
C ALA A 223 11.35 2.23 33.01
N LEU A 224 11.17 2.28 31.69
CA LEU A 224 12.07 2.98 30.79
C LEU A 224 11.58 4.42 30.56
N ALA A 225 12.50 5.38 30.43
CA ALA A 225 12.15 6.76 30.12
C ALA A 225 13.31 7.52 29.47
N LEU A 226 13.01 8.44 28.55
CA LEU A 226 14.00 9.26 27.84
C LEU A 226 14.25 10.62 28.49
N ALA A 227 13.19 11.37 28.80
CA ALA A 227 13.32 12.78 29.19
C ALA A 227 13.40 13.03 30.71
N ALA A 228 12.64 12.24 31.48
CA ALA A 228 12.57 12.35 32.92
C ALA A 228 12.24 10.97 33.51
N PRO A 229 12.64 10.66 34.76
CA PRO A 229 12.26 9.41 35.41
C PRO A 229 10.74 9.22 35.36
N ALA A 230 10.28 8.00 35.08
CA ALA A 230 8.85 7.71 34.87
C ALA A 230 7.99 8.17 36.07
N ASP A 231 8.49 7.95 37.29
CA ASP A 231 7.79 8.30 38.54
C ASP A 231 7.95 9.77 38.96
N SER A 232 8.76 10.56 38.25
CA SER A 232 8.92 11.98 38.56
C SER A 232 7.65 12.77 38.20
N LEU A 233 7.41 13.89 38.90
CA LEU A 233 6.32 14.82 38.59
C LEU A 233 6.34 15.27 37.13
N ARG A 234 7.54 15.56 36.60
CA ARG A 234 7.74 15.91 35.19
C ARG A 234 7.35 14.77 34.26
N GLY A 235 7.76 13.53 34.56
CA GLY A 235 7.39 12.34 33.80
C GLY A 235 5.87 12.14 33.75
N ARG A 236 5.21 12.20 34.90
CA ARG A 236 3.75 12.07 35.04
C ARG A 236 2.98 13.16 34.29
N LEU A 237 3.43 14.41 34.39
CA LEU A 237 2.82 15.54 33.67
C LEU A 237 2.97 15.36 32.15
N CYS A 238 4.16 15.01 31.67
CA CYS A 238 4.39 14.75 30.25
C CYS A 238 3.51 13.60 29.74
N ALA A 239 3.39 12.51 30.50
CA ALA A 239 2.51 11.39 30.13
C ALA A 239 1.03 11.80 30.08
N ALA A 240 0.57 12.62 31.02
CA ALA A 240 -0.80 13.13 31.04
C ALA A 240 -1.10 14.01 29.81
N VAL A 241 -0.19 14.93 29.45
CA VAL A 241 -0.35 15.78 28.25
C VAL A 241 -0.40 14.94 26.97
N ARG A 242 0.47 13.93 26.85
CA ARG A 242 0.47 12.99 25.72
C ARG A 242 -0.84 12.22 25.61
N SER A 243 -1.33 11.69 26.72
CA SER A 243 -2.62 11.00 26.78
C SER A 243 -3.78 11.90 26.33
N ILE A 244 -3.86 13.15 26.81
CA ILE A 244 -4.89 14.09 26.38
C ILE A 244 -4.81 14.34 24.87
N GLN A 245 -3.62 14.62 24.34
CA GLN A 245 -3.44 14.90 22.92
C GLN A 245 -3.69 13.67 22.04
N GLY A 246 -3.37 12.46 22.51
CA GLY A 246 -3.70 11.22 21.82
C GLY A 246 -5.20 11.04 21.58
N ARG A 247 -6.04 11.39 22.55
CA ARG A 247 -7.52 11.35 22.37
C ARG A 247 -8.01 12.30 21.28
N VAL A 248 -7.32 13.41 21.09
CA VAL A 248 -7.67 14.42 20.08
C VAL A 248 -7.16 14.00 18.69
N TYR A 249 -5.90 13.56 18.59
CA TYR A 249 -5.27 13.27 17.30
C TYR A 249 -5.50 11.84 16.79
N GLY A 250 -5.80 10.88 17.68
CA GLY A 250 -6.07 9.48 17.32
C GLY A 250 -7.12 9.33 16.22
N PRO A 251 -8.34 9.88 16.37
CA PRO A 251 -9.38 9.80 15.35
C PRO A 251 -8.96 10.42 14.00
N LEU A 252 -8.16 11.50 14.03
CA LEU A 252 -7.65 12.15 12.81
C LEU A 252 -6.66 11.27 12.04
N GLY A 253 -6.01 10.30 12.70
CA GLY A 253 -5.11 9.36 12.06
C GLY A 253 -5.82 8.37 11.11
N GLY A 254 -7.07 8.01 11.43
CA GLY A 254 -7.88 7.12 10.58
C GLY A 254 -8.59 7.83 9.42
N TRP A 255 -8.72 9.16 9.48
CA TRP A 255 -9.50 9.89 8.49
C TRP A 255 -8.72 10.04 7.17
N GLY A 256 -9.23 9.45 6.09
CA GLY A 256 -8.66 9.58 4.74
C GLY A 256 -7.35 8.82 4.53
N THR A 257 -7.00 7.90 5.43
CA THR A 257 -5.77 7.09 5.38
C THR A 257 -5.98 5.66 4.86
N GLU A 258 -7.12 5.42 4.21
CA GLU A 258 -7.43 4.16 3.51
C GLU A 258 -6.55 4.00 2.26
N GLY A 259 -5.30 3.60 2.48
CA GLY A 259 -4.36 3.23 1.44
C GLY A 259 -3.08 4.08 1.40
N GLY A 260 -2.43 4.01 0.24
CA GLY A 260 -1.16 4.67 -0.02
C GLY A 260 -0.92 4.81 -1.52
N PHE A 261 0.15 5.50 -1.89
CA PHE A 261 0.51 5.72 -3.28
C PHE A 261 1.70 4.83 -3.65
N ARG A 262 1.54 4.04 -4.71
CA ARG A 262 2.64 3.35 -5.38
C ARG A 262 2.85 3.99 -6.74
N SER A 263 4.07 4.39 -7.05
CA SER A 263 4.43 4.92 -8.37
C SER A 263 5.45 4.00 -9.02
N ASP A 264 5.05 3.34 -10.10
CA ASP A 264 5.95 2.49 -10.88
C ASP A 264 6.59 3.33 -12.00
N ARG A 265 7.91 3.57 -11.90
CA ARG A 265 8.69 4.12 -13.03
C ARG A 265 9.21 2.97 -13.86
N ASN A 266 8.34 2.36 -14.65
CA ASN A 266 8.80 1.46 -15.69
C ASN A 266 9.59 2.32 -16.69
N GLY A 267 10.86 1.98 -16.98
CA GLY A 267 11.72 2.66 -17.96
C GLY A 267 11.24 2.58 -19.41
N LYS A 268 9.92 2.50 -19.61
CA LYS A 268 9.18 2.54 -20.86
C LYS A 268 9.23 3.98 -21.37
N GLY A 269 9.46 4.15 -22.68
CA GLY A 269 9.88 5.40 -23.31
C GLY A 269 9.08 6.65 -22.92
N LYS A 270 9.74 7.80 -23.06
CA LYS A 270 9.12 9.12 -22.88
C LYS A 270 8.07 9.32 -23.98
N VAL A 271 6.92 9.91 -23.62
CA VAL A 271 6.01 10.44 -24.63
C VAL A 271 6.60 11.72 -25.18
N GLU A 272 6.81 11.76 -26.49
CA GLU A 272 7.36 12.90 -27.21
C GLU A 272 6.27 13.53 -28.08
N ALA A 273 6.21 14.86 -28.10
CA ALA A 273 5.37 15.58 -29.04
C ALA A 273 6.08 15.65 -30.39
N LEU A 274 5.40 15.25 -31.46
CA LEU A 274 5.88 15.40 -32.82
C LEU A 274 5.46 16.78 -33.36
N ALA A 275 6.31 17.38 -34.18
CA ALA A 275 6.02 18.68 -34.81
C ALA A 275 4.84 18.60 -35.79
N ALA A 276 4.61 17.42 -36.39
CA ALA A 276 3.50 17.14 -37.29
C ALA A 276 3.16 15.63 -37.23
N PRO A 277 1.97 15.21 -37.68
CA PRO A 277 1.64 13.80 -37.84
C PRO A 277 2.63 13.10 -38.80
N PRO A 278 2.92 11.79 -38.61
CA PRO A 278 3.71 11.02 -39.57
C PRO A 278 3.15 11.13 -41.01
N PRO A 279 4.01 11.13 -42.06
CA PRO A 279 3.58 11.37 -43.44
C PRO A 279 2.52 10.39 -43.96
N ASP A 280 2.46 9.20 -43.38
CA ASP A 280 1.55 8.10 -43.68
C ASP A 280 0.37 8.01 -42.69
N SER A 281 0.24 9.01 -41.80
CA SER A 281 -0.83 9.05 -40.80
C SER A 281 -2.18 9.24 -41.47
N LEU A 282 -3.16 8.40 -41.13
CA LEU A 282 -4.54 8.58 -41.58
C LEU A 282 -5.10 9.95 -41.15
N LEU A 283 -4.57 10.55 -40.08
CA LEU A 283 -4.96 11.87 -39.61
C LEU A 283 -4.85 12.94 -40.70
N LEU A 284 -3.86 12.84 -41.60
CA LEU A 284 -3.61 13.82 -42.66
C LEU A 284 -4.78 13.93 -43.64
N THR A 285 -5.54 12.85 -43.82
CA THR A 285 -6.72 12.78 -44.69
C THR A 285 -8.00 13.32 -44.04
N GLN A 286 -7.95 13.59 -42.73
CA GLN A 286 -9.12 13.99 -41.96
C GLN A 286 -9.25 15.51 -41.88
N LEU A 287 -10.49 16.00 -42.01
CA LEU A 287 -10.86 17.42 -42.05
C LEU A 287 -10.14 18.19 -43.18
N PRO A 288 -10.31 17.79 -44.45
CA PRO A 288 -9.59 18.38 -45.60
C PRO A 288 -9.95 19.84 -45.86
N GLU A 289 -11.12 20.30 -45.38
CA GLU A 289 -11.56 21.71 -45.47
C GLU A 289 -10.73 22.66 -44.58
N GLY A 290 -9.90 22.12 -43.68
CA GLY A 290 -9.05 22.88 -42.76
C GLY A 290 -9.27 22.51 -41.29
N PHE A 291 -8.30 22.85 -40.45
CA PHE A 291 -8.29 22.60 -39.01
C PHE A 291 -7.78 23.83 -38.24
N ASP A 292 -8.26 24.01 -37.00
CA ASP A 292 -7.83 25.08 -36.08
C ASP A 292 -6.80 24.58 -35.05
N HIS A 293 -6.71 23.26 -34.85
CA HIS A 293 -5.78 22.63 -33.92
C HIS A 293 -5.28 21.30 -34.46
N GLU A 294 -3.98 21.06 -34.30
CA GLU A 294 -3.32 19.78 -34.58
C GLU A 294 -2.25 19.50 -33.51
N ASP A 295 -2.19 18.25 -33.04
CA ASP A 295 -1.04 17.73 -32.31
C ASP A 295 -0.85 16.24 -32.60
N THR A 296 0.36 15.74 -32.33
CA THR A 296 0.65 14.32 -32.37
C THR A 296 1.69 13.97 -31.32
N PHE A 297 1.46 12.87 -30.62
CA PHE A 297 2.34 12.34 -29.61
C PHE A 297 2.77 10.94 -29.97
N GLN A 298 4.02 10.60 -29.65
CA GLN A 298 4.59 9.28 -29.88
C GLN A 298 5.22 8.74 -28.60
N LEU A 299 5.09 7.42 -28.39
CA LEU A 299 5.81 6.69 -27.36
C LEU A 299 6.52 5.50 -28.00
N LEU A 300 7.85 5.49 -27.90
CA LEU A 300 8.71 4.42 -28.40
C LEU A 300 9.03 3.41 -27.30
N VAL A 301 8.71 2.13 -27.53
CA VAL A 301 9.04 1.04 -26.61
C VAL A 301 10.09 0.12 -27.24
N GLY A 302 11.16 -0.16 -26.49
CA GLY A 302 12.17 -1.14 -26.91
C GLY A 302 11.66 -2.57 -26.81
N ALA A 303 11.95 -3.40 -27.82
CA ALA A 303 11.38 -4.74 -27.93
C ALA A 303 11.74 -5.66 -26.76
N GLY A 304 12.94 -5.64 -26.18
CA GLY A 304 13.30 -6.55 -25.06
C GLY A 304 12.80 -8.01 -25.21
N GLY A 305 12.82 -8.58 -26.43
CA GLY A 305 12.27 -9.91 -26.74
C GLY A 305 10.73 -10.03 -26.77
N ARG A 306 9.99 -8.92 -26.97
CA ARG A 306 8.52 -8.77 -26.84
C ARG A 306 7.76 -8.55 -28.16
N VAL A 307 8.44 -8.55 -29.31
CA VAL A 307 7.81 -8.30 -30.63
C VAL A 307 7.47 -9.64 -31.30
N ALA A 308 6.46 -10.32 -30.77
CA ALA A 308 5.85 -11.50 -31.40
C ALA A 308 4.36 -11.29 -31.69
N ARG A 309 3.90 -10.03 -31.73
CA ARG A 309 2.51 -9.66 -31.99
C ARG A 309 2.44 -8.72 -33.20
N PRO A 310 1.46 -8.91 -34.10
CA PRO A 310 1.22 -8.00 -35.21
C PRO A 310 0.76 -6.61 -34.72
N ALA A 311 0.89 -5.60 -35.58
CA ALA A 311 0.54 -4.22 -35.27
C ALA A 311 -0.94 -4.06 -34.92
N SER A 312 -1.82 -4.77 -35.62
CA SER A 312 -3.26 -4.83 -35.35
C SER A 312 -3.58 -5.26 -33.91
N ALA A 313 -2.91 -6.30 -33.42
CA ALA A 313 -3.09 -6.83 -32.06
C ALA A 313 -2.55 -5.87 -30.98
N TRP A 314 -1.47 -5.15 -31.28
CA TRP A 314 -0.99 -4.07 -30.41
C TRP A 314 -1.96 -2.90 -30.37
N LEU A 315 -2.52 -2.52 -31.53
CA LEU A 315 -3.50 -1.44 -31.63
C LEU A 315 -4.78 -1.80 -30.87
N GLU A 316 -5.24 -3.05 -30.95
CA GLU A 316 -6.37 -3.55 -30.15
C GLU A 316 -6.14 -3.38 -28.65
N GLY A 317 -4.97 -3.84 -28.15
CA GLY A 317 -4.60 -3.69 -26.74
C GLY A 317 -4.44 -2.23 -26.31
N LEU A 318 -4.02 -1.35 -27.22
CA LEU A 318 -3.92 0.09 -26.99
C LEU A 318 -5.32 0.72 -26.86
N LEU A 319 -6.26 0.38 -27.75
CA LEU A 319 -7.65 0.84 -27.69
C LEU A 319 -8.34 0.38 -26.41
N GLU A 320 -8.11 -0.88 -26.00
CA GLU A 320 -8.56 -1.37 -24.69
C GLU A 320 -7.96 -0.57 -23.54
N GLY A 321 -6.66 -0.27 -23.63
CA GLY A 321 -5.95 0.54 -22.66
C GLY A 321 -6.56 1.93 -22.47
N PHE A 322 -7.01 2.59 -23.54
CA PHE A 322 -7.70 3.88 -23.43
C PHE A 322 -9.04 3.80 -22.69
N LEU A 323 -9.74 2.66 -22.77
CA LEU A 323 -10.99 2.43 -22.04
C LEU A 323 -10.74 2.05 -20.57
N ALA A 324 -9.83 1.11 -20.35
CA ALA A 324 -9.59 0.49 -19.05
C ALA A 324 -8.68 1.32 -18.14
N SER A 325 -7.71 2.06 -18.70
CA SER A 325 -6.61 2.70 -17.94
C SER A 325 -6.66 4.23 -18.05
N ARG A 326 -7.72 4.84 -17.50
CA ARG A 326 -7.94 6.28 -17.56
C ARG A 326 -7.16 7.03 -16.47
N PRO A 327 -6.35 8.06 -16.81
CA PRO A 327 -5.68 8.88 -15.80
C PRO A 327 -6.71 9.57 -14.91
N SER A 328 -6.60 9.42 -13.58
CA SER A 328 -7.60 9.96 -12.65
C SER A 328 -7.74 11.49 -12.70
N GLY A 329 -6.67 12.21 -13.07
CA GLY A 329 -6.74 13.66 -13.31
C GLY A 329 -7.52 14.01 -14.57
N VAL A 330 -7.36 13.25 -15.67
CA VAL A 330 -8.15 13.41 -16.89
C VAL A 330 -9.63 13.15 -16.63
N SER A 331 -9.97 12.08 -15.89
CA SER A 331 -11.36 11.79 -15.49
C SER A 331 -12.00 12.93 -14.70
N ARG A 332 -11.25 13.56 -13.78
CA ARG A 332 -11.72 14.72 -13.01
C ARG A 332 -11.93 15.96 -13.88
N LEU A 333 -11.00 16.24 -14.82
CA LEU A 333 -11.16 17.31 -15.79
C LEU A 333 -12.39 17.09 -16.69
N MET A 334 -12.66 15.84 -17.08
CA MET A 334 -13.86 15.52 -17.86
C MET A 334 -15.14 15.69 -17.08
N ALA A 335 -15.17 15.33 -15.79
CA ALA A 335 -16.30 15.59 -14.91
C ALA A 335 -16.59 17.10 -14.80
N LEU A 336 -15.55 17.91 -14.59
CA LEU A 336 -15.66 19.37 -14.55
C LEU A 336 -16.16 19.94 -15.88
N ARG A 337 -15.56 19.53 -17.01
CA ARG A 337 -15.98 19.94 -18.36
C ARG A 337 -17.46 19.62 -18.57
N ASN A 338 -17.88 18.39 -18.28
CA ASN A 338 -19.26 17.94 -18.45
C ASN A 338 -20.23 18.75 -17.58
N ALA A 339 -19.86 19.10 -16.35
CA ALA A 339 -20.68 19.97 -15.50
C ALA A 339 -20.85 21.38 -16.09
N LEU A 340 -19.77 21.98 -16.62
CA LEU A 340 -19.79 23.32 -17.20
C LEU A 340 -20.56 23.40 -18.53
N VAL A 341 -20.46 22.36 -19.37
CA VAL A 341 -21.07 22.38 -20.71
C VAL A 341 -22.49 21.82 -20.76
N LYS A 342 -22.95 21.14 -19.71
CA LYS A 342 -24.31 20.57 -19.63
C LYS A 342 -25.42 21.61 -19.86
N PRO A 343 -25.38 22.83 -19.27
CA PRO A 343 -26.39 23.86 -19.55
C PRO A 343 -26.37 24.38 -20.99
N LEU A 344 -25.25 24.22 -21.71
CA LEU A 344 -25.08 24.66 -23.10
C LEU A 344 -25.55 23.60 -24.12
N GLY A 345 -26.06 22.45 -23.66
CA GLY A 345 -26.58 21.38 -24.51
C GLY A 345 -25.52 20.76 -25.43
N LEU A 346 -24.27 20.68 -24.98
CA LEU A 346 -23.16 19.99 -25.64
C LEU A 346 -23.09 18.52 -25.22
N ARG A 347 -22.45 17.67 -26.04
CA ARG A 347 -22.32 16.25 -25.73
C ARG A 347 -21.39 16.02 -24.53
N THR A 348 -21.87 15.26 -23.55
CA THR A 348 -21.10 14.82 -22.39
C THR A 348 -20.69 13.36 -22.56
N SER A 349 -19.47 13.01 -22.16
CA SER A 349 -18.97 11.63 -22.15
C SER A 349 -18.03 11.43 -20.97
N PRO A 350 -18.04 10.26 -20.29
CA PRO A 350 -17.07 9.93 -19.25
C PRO A 350 -15.65 9.68 -19.81
N LEU A 351 -15.51 9.58 -21.14
CA LEU A 351 -14.24 9.68 -21.87
C LEU A 351 -14.14 11.07 -22.51
N GLY A 352 -13.01 11.74 -22.31
CA GLY A 352 -12.68 12.94 -23.07
C GLY A 352 -12.29 12.63 -24.52
N CYS A 353 -12.25 13.67 -25.36
CA CYS A 353 -11.41 13.65 -26.56
C CYS A 353 -9.98 13.25 -26.13
N PRO A 354 -9.37 12.22 -26.75
CA PRO A 354 -9.57 11.78 -28.13
C PRO A 354 -10.49 10.56 -28.36
N VAL A 355 -10.87 9.83 -27.31
CA VAL A 355 -11.39 8.45 -27.43
C VAL A 355 -12.87 8.32 -27.09
N SER A 356 -13.58 9.44 -26.93
CA SER A 356 -15.03 9.48 -26.69
C SER A 356 -15.88 8.56 -27.59
N PRO A 357 -15.55 8.32 -28.88
CA PRO A 357 -16.31 7.39 -29.73
C PRO A 357 -16.29 5.93 -29.27
N LEU A 358 -15.27 5.48 -28.54
CA LEU A 358 -15.12 4.08 -28.15
C LEU A 358 -16.22 3.58 -27.19
N LEU A 359 -17.03 4.49 -26.63
CA LEU A 359 -18.19 4.16 -25.77
C LEU A 359 -19.54 4.21 -26.51
N GLY A 360 -19.58 4.63 -27.77
CA GLY A 360 -20.83 4.79 -28.52
C GLY A 360 -21.24 3.53 -29.27
N GLY A 361 -22.47 3.04 -29.06
CA GLY A 361 -23.09 2.01 -29.89
C GLY A 361 -23.80 2.62 -31.10
N GLY A 362 -23.09 2.84 -32.20
CA GLY A 362 -23.67 3.30 -33.47
C GLY A 362 -23.10 2.47 -34.62
N GLY A 363 -23.98 2.02 -35.54
CA GLY A 363 -23.70 1.06 -36.63
C GLY A 363 -22.73 1.54 -37.72
N GLY A 364 -21.47 1.77 -37.35
CA GLY A 364 -20.35 2.06 -38.25
C GLY A 364 -19.37 0.88 -38.38
N ARG A 365 -18.20 1.15 -38.99
CA ARG A 365 -17.10 0.16 -39.12
C ARG A 365 -16.54 -0.18 -37.73
N LEU A 366 -16.20 -1.45 -37.51
CA LEU A 366 -15.63 -1.95 -36.26
C LEU A 366 -14.19 -2.43 -36.48
N PHE A 367 -13.23 -1.88 -35.73
CA PHE A 367 -11.89 -2.45 -35.60
C PHE A 367 -11.92 -3.62 -34.61
N ALA A 368 -11.28 -4.74 -34.97
CA ALA A 368 -11.26 -6.00 -34.21
C ALA A 368 -12.67 -6.49 -33.79
N GLY A 369 -13.71 -6.18 -34.59
CA GLY A 369 -15.10 -6.57 -34.30
C GLY A 369 -15.72 -5.91 -33.06
N ARG A 370 -15.02 -4.97 -32.41
CA ARG A 370 -15.43 -4.40 -31.11
C ARG A 370 -15.41 -2.88 -31.06
N PHE A 371 -14.40 -2.23 -31.65
CA PHE A 371 -14.17 -0.80 -31.47
C PHE A 371 -14.75 0.01 -32.63
N PRO A 372 -15.72 0.92 -32.41
CA PRO A 372 -16.26 1.76 -33.47
C PRO A 372 -15.23 2.76 -33.96
N VAL A 373 -14.97 2.75 -35.27
CA VAL A 373 -13.98 3.61 -35.94
C VAL A 373 -14.60 4.29 -37.15
N LEU A 374 -14.12 5.49 -37.47
CA LEU A 374 -14.49 6.20 -38.69
C LEU A 374 -13.71 5.65 -39.89
N ASP A 375 -12.43 5.36 -39.67
CA ASP A 375 -11.56 4.78 -40.69
C ASP A 375 -10.48 3.89 -40.05
N MET A 376 -9.86 3.04 -40.86
CA MET A 376 -8.80 2.12 -40.44
C MET A 376 -7.91 1.75 -41.62
N ALA A 377 -6.62 1.55 -41.35
CA ALA A 377 -5.66 1.04 -42.33
C ALA A 377 -4.71 0.07 -41.63
N ILE A 378 -4.47 -1.07 -42.29
CA ILE A 378 -3.48 -2.07 -41.89
C ILE A 378 -2.66 -2.38 -43.14
N ASP A 379 -1.34 -2.36 -43.05
CA ASP A 379 -0.48 -2.74 -44.16
C ASP A 379 -0.48 -4.26 -44.38
N ALA A 380 -0.04 -4.71 -45.56
CA ALA A 380 -0.10 -6.12 -45.94
C ALA A 380 0.73 -7.05 -45.02
N ALA A 381 1.76 -6.51 -44.38
CA ALA A 381 2.64 -7.24 -43.46
C ALA A 381 2.17 -7.19 -41.99
N ASP A 382 1.08 -6.46 -41.69
CA ASP A 382 0.60 -6.16 -40.34
C ASP A 382 1.72 -5.63 -39.42
N THR A 383 2.61 -4.84 -40.02
CA THR A 383 3.67 -4.09 -39.36
C THR A 383 3.23 -2.67 -39.02
N ARG A 384 2.15 -2.19 -39.63
CA ARG A 384 1.55 -0.90 -39.33
C ARG A 384 0.03 -1.02 -39.30
N ALA A 385 -0.57 -0.49 -38.24
CA ALA A 385 -2.02 -0.44 -38.07
C ALA A 385 -2.42 0.94 -37.53
N GLN A 386 -3.48 1.52 -38.08
CA GLN A 386 -4.00 2.83 -37.67
C GLN A 386 -5.53 2.82 -37.67
N VAL A 387 -6.14 3.57 -36.75
CA VAL A 387 -7.58 3.83 -36.72
C VAL A 387 -7.86 5.30 -36.50
N VAL A 388 -8.93 5.78 -37.12
CA VAL A 388 -9.47 7.13 -36.91
C VAL A 388 -10.71 7.03 -36.02
N LEU A 389 -10.68 7.77 -34.93
CA LEU A 389 -11.79 8.01 -34.02
C LEU A 389 -12.26 9.44 -34.22
N GLY A 390 -13.56 9.72 -34.10
CA GLY A 390 -14.02 11.10 -34.14
C GLY A 390 -15.45 11.30 -33.67
N VAL A 391 -15.72 12.52 -33.24
CA VAL A 391 -17.06 12.99 -32.85
C VAL A 391 -17.27 14.37 -33.44
N ASP A 392 -18.46 14.58 -34.02
CA ASP A 392 -18.94 15.90 -34.38
C ASP A 392 -19.91 16.42 -33.31
N ASP A 393 -19.71 17.66 -32.87
CA ASP A 393 -20.57 18.36 -31.92
C ASP A 393 -20.87 19.78 -32.45
N LYS A 394 -21.79 20.49 -31.81
CA LYS A 394 -22.27 21.82 -32.23
C LYS A 394 -21.16 22.86 -32.36
N HIS A 395 -20.08 22.72 -31.60
CA HIS A 395 -19.01 23.71 -31.46
C HIS A 395 -17.69 23.32 -32.13
N LEU A 396 -17.46 22.03 -32.36
CA LEU A 396 -16.27 21.54 -33.04
C LEU A 396 -16.50 20.14 -33.64
N ARG A 397 -15.70 19.82 -34.66
CA ARG A 397 -15.51 18.48 -35.20
C ARG A 397 -14.15 17.99 -34.80
N PHE A 398 -14.10 16.80 -34.21
CA PHE A 398 -12.88 16.23 -33.65
C PHE A 398 -12.51 14.94 -34.36
N ARG A 399 -11.24 14.78 -34.72
CA ARG A 399 -10.67 13.55 -35.27
C ARG A 399 -9.40 13.21 -34.50
N SER A 400 -9.24 11.95 -34.12
CA SER A 400 -8.01 11.43 -33.55
C SER A 400 -7.57 10.19 -34.29
N CYS A 401 -6.27 10.11 -34.58
CA CYS A 401 -5.66 8.95 -35.20
C CYS A 401 -4.82 8.24 -34.14
N VAL A 402 -5.12 6.96 -33.92
CA VAL A 402 -4.33 6.08 -33.06
C VAL A 402 -3.58 5.10 -33.96
N GLY A 403 -2.27 5.02 -33.80
CA GLY A 403 -1.41 4.22 -34.68
C GLY A 403 -0.40 3.38 -33.93
N VAL A 404 -0.03 2.26 -34.54
CA VAL A 404 1.07 1.39 -34.16
C VAL A 404 1.95 1.13 -35.37
N ASP A 405 3.25 1.32 -35.20
CA ASP A 405 4.28 0.97 -36.19
C ASP A 405 5.34 0.07 -35.53
N LEU A 406 5.53 -1.11 -36.12
CA LEU A 406 6.57 -2.05 -35.78
C LEU A 406 7.83 -1.70 -36.59
N SER A 407 8.69 -0.87 -36.01
CA SER A 407 9.94 -0.50 -36.65
C SER A 407 10.86 -1.73 -36.73
N GLY A 408 11.47 -1.95 -37.90
CA GLY A 408 12.32 -3.12 -38.21
C GLY A 408 13.59 -3.28 -37.35
N ASN A 409 13.86 -2.34 -36.43
CA ASN A 409 14.92 -2.39 -35.43
C ASN A 409 14.48 -3.00 -34.08
N GLY A 410 13.31 -3.64 -34.02
CA GLY A 410 12.77 -4.17 -32.78
C GLY A 410 12.32 -3.07 -31.82
N ARG A 411 11.61 -2.06 -32.33
CA ARG A 411 10.93 -1.05 -31.50
C ARG A 411 9.48 -0.94 -31.96
N VAL A 412 8.60 -0.68 -31.02
CA VAL A 412 7.19 -0.41 -31.30
C VAL A 412 6.93 1.06 -31.04
N ALA A 413 6.45 1.77 -32.06
CA ALA A 413 6.03 3.15 -31.96
C ALA A 413 4.51 3.21 -31.84
N PHE A 414 4.03 3.81 -30.75
CA PHE A 414 2.63 4.10 -30.53
C PHE A 414 2.39 5.58 -30.76
N THR A 415 1.41 5.94 -31.59
CA THR A 415 1.10 7.34 -31.91
C THR A 415 -0.34 7.68 -31.56
N LEU A 416 -0.55 8.87 -31.02
CA LEU A 416 -1.85 9.48 -30.80
C LEU A 416 -1.82 10.89 -31.37
N GLY A 417 -2.53 11.09 -32.48
CA GLY A 417 -2.70 12.41 -33.10
C GLY A 417 -4.12 12.91 -32.99
N THR A 418 -4.28 14.22 -33.01
CA THR A 418 -5.56 14.91 -32.90
C THR A 418 -5.64 16.05 -33.90
N ARG A 419 -6.78 16.17 -34.59
CA ARG A 419 -7.18 17.35 -35.36
C ARG A 419 -8.54 17.84 -34.92
N VAL A 420 -8.70 19.17 -34.85
CA VAL A 420 -9.97 19.80 -34.50
C VAL A 420 -10.28 20.93 -35.47
N GLN A 421 -11.52 20.96 -35.95
CA GLN A 421 -12.10 22.07 -36.70
C GLN A 421 -13.23 22.68 -35.87
N CYS A 422 -13.11 23.95 -35.51
CA CYS A 422 -14.09 24.71 -34.75
C CYS A 422 -15.21 25.21 -35.67
N THR A 423 -16.45 24.88 -35.35
CA THR A 423 -17.61 25.28 -36.18
C THR A 423 -18.12 26.67 -35.84
N ASN A 424 -17.81 27.20 -34.65
CA ASN A 424 -18.27 28.52 -34.19
C ASN A 424 -17.28 29.22 -33.24
N ARG A 425 -17.59 30.46 -32.85
CA ARG A 425 -16.74 31.29 -31.96
C ARG A 425 -16.55 30.67 -30.58
N PHE A 426 -17.58 30.03 -30.04
CA PHE A 426 -17.50 29.33 -28.77
C PHE A 426 -16.52 28.14 -28.86
N GLY A 427 -16.54 27.39 -29.96
CA GLY A 427 -15.57 26.33 -30.24
C GLY A 427 -14.13 26.82 -30.25
N ARG A 428 -13.86 27.97 -30.88
CA ARG A 428 -12.51 28.58 -30.88
C ARG A 428 -12.05 29.00 -29.48
N LEU A 429 -12.92 29.64 -28.70
CA LEU A 429 -12.60 30.01 -27.31
C LEU A 429 -12.37 28.77 -26.45
N TYR A 430 -13.20 27.75 -26.61
CA TYR A 430 -13.08 26.46 -25.93
C TYR A 430 -11.74 25.80 -26.24
N MET A 431 -11.36 25.70 -27.53
CA MET A 431 -10.09 25.10 -27.94
C MET A 431 -8.90 25.87 -27.38
N ALA A 432 -8.91 27.20 -27.44
CA ALA A 432 -7.85 28.02 -26.86
C ALA A 432 -7.66 27.78 -25.35
N ALA A 433 -8.76 27.56 -24.62
CA ALA A 433 -8.71 27.30 -23.18
C ALA A 433 -8.18 25.89 -22.85
N ILE A 434 -8.52 24.87 -23.64
CA ILE A 434 -8.15 23.48 -23.35
C ILE A 434 -6.80 23.07 -23.92
N ASP A 435 -6.34 23.71 -25.00
CA ASP A 435 -5.16 23.32 -25.76
C ASP A 435 -3.90 23.13 -24.90
N PRO A 436 -3.51 24.08 -24.01
CA PRO A 436 -2.31 23.91 -23.19
C PRO A 436 -2.37 22.68 -22.28
N VAL A 437 -3.54 22.42 -21.68
CA VAL A 437 -3.76 21.25 -20.82
C VAL A 437 -3.84 19.97 -21.64
N HIS A 438 -4.40 20.04 -22.85
CA HIS A 438 -4.48 18.92 -23.75
C HIS A 438 -3.09 18.43 -24.17
N ARG A 439 -2.25 19.35 -24.65
CA ARG A 439 -0.88 19.06 -25.09
C ARG A 439 0.05 18.70 -23.93
N GLY A 440 -0.05 19.41 -22.81
CA GLY A 440 0.86 19.24 -21.67
C GLY A 440 0.53 18.03 -20.78
N TYR A 441 -0.73 17.58 -20.76
CA TYR A 441 -1.17 16.55 -19.81
C TYR A 441 -2.10 15.50 -20.40
N ILE A 442 -3.21 15.88 -21.06
CA ILE A 442 -4.27 14.91 -21.44
C ILE A 442 -3.74 13.88 -22.44
N ALA A 443 -3.25 14.32 -23.61
CA ALA A 443 -2.82 13.41 -24.65
C ALA A 443 -1.60 12.56 -24.23
N PRO A 444 -0.54 13.12 -23.61
CA PRO A 444 0.57 12.31 -23.12
C PRO A 444 0.18 11.29 -22.04
N ALA A 445 -0.65 11.67 -21.08
CA ALA A 445 -1.06 10.77 -20.00
C ALA A 445 -1.95 9.63 -20.52
N MET A 446 -2.88 9.93 -21.42
CA MET A 446 -3.74 8.93 -22.07
C MET A 446 -2.90 7.93 -22.87
N LEU A 447 -2.01 8.41 -23.75
CA LEU A 447 -1.15 7.54 -24.55
C LEU A 447 -0.27 6.65 -23.67
N ARG A 448 0.34 7.22 -22.62
CA ARG A 448 1.20 6.46 -21.71
C ARG A 448 0.47 5.32 -21.00
N LEU A 449 -0.67 5.59 -20.39
CA LEU A 449 -1.42 4.55 -19.65
C LEU A 449 -2.00 3.49 -20.59
N ALA A 450 -2.45 3.88 -21.78
CA ALA A 450 -2.93 2.94 -22.77
C ALA A 450 -1.81 1.99 -23.25
N VAL A 451 -0.61 2.52 -23.50
CA VAL A 451 0.56 1.70 -23.84
C VAL A 451 0.96 0.79 -22.67
N ASP A 452 0.95 1.30 -21.44
CA ASP A 452 1.25 0.49 -20.25
C ASP A 452 0.30 -0.71 -20.12
N HIS A 453 -0.99 -0.51 -20.41
CA HIS A 453 -2.00 -1.55 -20.44
C HIS A 453 -1.74 -2.58 -21.55
N ALA A 454 -1.50 -2.11 -22.78
CA ALA A 454 -1.22 -2.98 -23.92
C ALA A 454 0.01 -3.86 -23.67
N LEU A 455 1.08 -3.28 -23.08
CA LEU A 455 2.27 -4.01 -22.69
C LEU A 455 2.01 -5.04 -21.59
N ALA A 456 1.19 -4.72 -20.58
CA ALA A 456 0.83 -5.66 -19.53
C ALA A 456 0.01 -6.84 -20.07
N GLY A 457 -0.93 -6.60 -21.00
CA GLY A 457 -1.70 -7.64 -21.67
C GLY A 457 -0.83 -8.58 -22.51
N ALA A 458 0.20 -8.06 -23.18
CA ALA A 458 1.14 -8.89 -23.95
C ALA A 458 1.99 -9.81 -23.07
N VAL A 459 2.34 -9.41 -21.84
CA VAL A 459 3.05 -10.29 -20.90
C VAL A 459 2.13 -11.42 -20.42
N ARG A 460 0.86 -11.12 -20.13
CA ARG A 460 -0.11 -12.11 -19.66
C ARG A 460 -0.46 -13.18 -20.71
N ALA A 461 -0.50 -12.83 -21.99
CA ALA A 461 -0.78 -13.79 -23.06
C ALA A 461 0.39 -14.78 -23.35
N ARG A 462 1.55 -14.58 -22.73
CA ARG A 462 2.75 -15.43 -22.87
C ARG A 462 2.95 -16.39 -21.69
N ALA A 463 2.31 -16.11 -20.55
CA ALA A 463 2.28 -16.98 -19.38
C ALA A 463 1.08 -17.92 -19.48
#